data_AF-A0A6P1GCM4-F1
#
_entry.id   AF-A0A6P1GCM4-F1
#
_cell.length_a   1.000
_cell.length_b   1.000
_cell.length_c   1.000
_cell.angle_alpha   90.00
_cell.angle_beta   90.00
_cell.angle_gamma   90.00
#
_symmetry.space_group_name_H-M   'P 1'
#
loop_
_entity.id
_entity.type
_entity.pdbx_description
1 polymer ?
#
loop_
_entity_poly.entity_id
_entity_poly.type
_entity_poly.pdbx_seq_one_letter_code
_entity_poly.pdbx_strand_id
1 'polypeptide(L)'
;MPASRDIDPNLQATYRDAVARLPVLTRVILQMHQSNDLPYDEIARHLSIDPVAVIACVAEALSMIVAMLDGDQPRRQRAAQIGPAETALRKRHRRYCEDCIGALGVAAPTIGEKLDDDDRTVAKKLTRATRLLYKAAYFCGRLSLLQIAPRLLSVSGMADRRMFGQFDRKGHAPMPFEAWLRNLCRSPALSVHGA
;
A
#
# COMPACT_ATOMS: atom_id res chain seq x y z
N MET A 1 6.07 -42.35 -2.44
CA MET A 1 7.02 -41.50 -1.69
C MET A 1 7.29 -40.26 -2.53
N PRO A 2 6.62 -39.10 -2.34
CA PRO A 2 7.03 -37.91 -3.05
C PRO A 2 8.26 -37.33 -2.35
N ALA A 3 9.35 -37.17 -3.10
CA ALA A 3 10.57 -36.52 -2.63
C ALA A 3 10.24 -35.12 -2.12
N SER A 4 10.69 -34.79 -0.90
CA SER A 4 10.85 -33.40 -0.49
C SER A 4 11.74 -32.74 -1.53
N ARG A 5 11.16 -31.93 -2.42
CA ARG A 5 11.93 -31.13 -3.36
C ARG A 5 12.54 -30.02 -2.55
N ASP A 6 13.77 -30.23 -2.08
CA ASP A 6 14.60 -29.13 -1.60
C ASP A 6 14.81 -28.20 -2.79
N ILE A 7 13.98 -27.16 -2.86
CA ILE A 7 14.09 -26.11 -3.87
C ILE A 7 15.45 -25.45 -3.66
N ASP A 8 16.25 -25.37 -4.72
CA ASP A 8 17.54 -24.70 -4.69
C ASP A 8 17.39 -23.32 -4.02
N PRO A 9 18.12 -23.04 -2.92
CA PRO A 9 18.02 -21.76 -2.22
C PRO A 9 18.31 -20.56 -3.14
N ASN A 10 19.12 -20.75 -4.18
CA ASN A 10 19.38 -19.73 -5.19
C ASN A 10 18.12 -19.44 -6.02
N LEU A 11 17.44 -20.48 -6.51
CA LEU A 11 16.17 -20.35 -7.23
C LEU A 11 15.08 -19.69 -6.35
N GLN A 12 15.03 -20.04 -5.05
CA GLN A 12 14.11 -19.40 -4.11
C GLN A 12 14.42 -17.91 -3.92
N ALA A 13 15.70 -17.53 -3.85
CA ALA A 13 16.10 -16.14 -3.75
C ALA A 13 15.75 -15.35 -5.03
N THR A 14 16.02 -15.91 -6.20
CA THR A 14 15.67 -15.29 -7.49
C THR A 14 14.16 -15.12 -7.64
N TYR A 15 13.37 -16.12 -7.24
CA TYR A 15 11.91 -16.01 -7.23
C TYR A 15 11.43 -14.88 -6.31
N ARG A 16 11.98 -14.77 -5.10
CA ARG A 16 11.61 -13.70 -4.15
C ARG A 16 11.97 -12.32 -4.71
N ASP A 17 13.10 -12.17 -5.36
CA ASP A 17 13.50 -10.91 -6.01
C ASP A 17 12.54 -10.56 -7.17
N ALA A 18 12.21 -11.54 -8.01
CA ALA A 18 11.24 -11.36 -9.10
C ALA A 18 9.87 -10.91 -8.57
N VAL A 19 9.36 -11.56 -7.51
CA VAL A 19 8.12 -11.17 -6.83
C VAL A 19 8.22 -9.74 -6.28
N ALA A 20 9.35 -9.36 -5.69
CA ALA A 20 9.56 -8.02 -5.15
C ALA A 20 9.54 -6.92 -6.23
N ARG A 21 9.88 -7.26 -7.48
CA ARG A 21 9.87 -6.34 -8.62
C ARG A 21 8.51 -6.22 -9.32
N LEU A 22 7.53 -7.05 -8.94
CA LEU A 22 6.18 -6.96 -9.48
C LEU A 22 5.47 -5.66 -9.09
N PRO A 23 4.55 -5.16 -9.92
CA PRO A 23 3.64 -4.08 -9.58
C PRO A 23 2.85 -4.40 -8.31
N VAL A 24 2.55 -3.39 -7.48
CA VAL A 24 1.98 -3.59 -6.14
C VAL A 24 0.70 -4.43 -6.15
N LEU A 25 -0.28 -4.08 -7.02
CA LEU A 25 -1.53 -4.83 -7.09
C LEU A 25 -1.30 -6.30 -7.48
N THR A 26 -0.54 -6.51 -8.56
CA THR A 26 -0.15 -7.81 -9.10
C THR A 26 0.58 -8.66 -8.05
N ARG A 27 1.53 -8.06 -7.33
CA ARG A 27 2.28 -8.69 -6.24
C ARG A 27 1.38 -9.12 -5.09
N VAL A 28 0.50 -8.23 -4.65
CA VAL A 28 -0.37 -8.48 -3.50
C VAL A 28 -1.39 -9.57 -3.80
N ILE A 29 -2.00 -9.54 -5.00
CA ILE A 29 -2.93 -10.58 -5.44
C ILE A 29 -2.23 -11.95 -5.55
N LEU A 30 -1.02 -12.00 -6.15
CA LEU A 30 -0.25 -13.24 -6.21
C LEU A 30 0.04 -13.79 -4.82
N GLN A 31 0.45 -12.93 -3.88
CA GLN A 31 0.74 -13.34 -2.50
C GLN A 31 -0.52 -13.85 -1.79
N MET A 32 -1.68 -13.22 -1.99
CA MET A 32 -2.95 -13.69 -1.42
C MET A 32 -3.33 -15.06 -1.96
N HIS A 33 -3.15 -15.29 -3.26
CA HIS A 33 -3.43 -16.58 -3.86
C HIS A 33 -2.47 -17.67 -3.35
N GLN A 34 -1.17 -17.38 -3.27
CA GLN A 34 -0.15 -18.39 -2.96
C GLN A 34 0.09 -18.61 -1.46
N SER A 35 0.07 -17.55 -0.66
CA SER A 35 0.44 -17.61 0.77
C SER A 35 -0.77 -17.74 1.69
N ASN A 36 -1.93 -17.25 1.26
CA ASN A 36 -3.18 -17.33 2.03
C ASN A 36 -4.14 -18.39 1.47
N ASP A 37 -3.80 -19.04 0.35
CA ASP A 37 -4.63 -20.03 -0.35
C ASP A 37 -6.05 -19.51 -0.65
N LEU A 38 -6.17 -18.20 -0.89
CA LEU A 38 -7.48 -17.58 -1.13
C LEU A 38 -7.94 -17.86 -2.57
N PRO A 39 -9.18 -18.31 -2.77
CA PRO A 39 -9.77 -18.45 -4.09
C PRO A 39 -9.96 -17.06 -4.73
N TYR A 40 -9.93 -17.01 -6.08
CA TYR A 40 -9.98 -15.74 -6.81
C TYR A 40 -11.23 -14.91 -6.48
N ASP A 41 -12.38 -15.55 -6.30
CA ASP A 41 -13.63 -14.87 -5.94
C ASP A 41 -13.58 -14.26 -4.54
N GLU A 42 -12.85 -14.88 -3.61
CA GLU A 42 -12.68 -14.33 -2.27
C GLU A 42 -11.73 -13.13 -2.25
N ILE A 43 -10.65 -13.19 -3.03
CA ILE A 43 -9.77 -12.02 -3.25
C ILE A 43 -10.57 -10.88 -3.89
N ALA A 44 -11.39 -11.18 -4.90
CA ALA A 44 -12.24 -10.20 -5.57
C ALA A 44 -13.25 -9.56 -4.62
N ARG A 45 -13.90 -10.35 -3.75
CA ARG A 45 -14.81 -9.85 -2.71
C ARG A 45 -14.10 -8.93 -1.73
N HIS A 46 -12.97 -9.37 -1.16
CA HIS A 46 -12.21 -8.58 -0.19
C HIS A 46 -11.71 -7.25 -0.79
N LEU A 47 -11.24 -7.28 -2.02
CA LEU A 47 -10.77 -6.09 -2.72
C LEU A 47 -11.91 -5.31 -3.38
N SER A 48 -13.14 -5.83 -3.41
CA SER A 48 -14.27 -5.24 -4.15
C SER A 48 -13.88 -4.83 -5.58
N ILE A 49 -13.37 -5.81 -6.34
CA ILE A 49 -13.01 -5.71 -7.76
C ILE A 49 -13.60 -6.90 -8.55
N ASP A 50 -13.54 -6.84 -9.87
CA ASP A 50 -13.95 -7.93 -10.75
C ASP A 50 -13.05 -9.17 -10.57
N PRO A 51 -13.59 -10.39 -10.38
CA PRO A 51 -12.81 -11.64 -10.39
C PRO A 51 -11.91 -11.82 -11.61
N VAL A 52 -12.32 -11.33 -12.79
CA VAL A 52 -11.50 -11.38 -14.01
C VAL A 52 -10.23 -10.54 -13.85
N ALA A 53 -10.28 -9.42 -13.11
CA ALA A 53 -9.09 -8.63 -12.81
C ALA A 53 -8.13 -9.38 -11.87
N VAL A 54 -8.64 -10.19 -10.94
CA VAL A 54 -7.82 -11.05 -10.08
C VAL A 54 -7.08 -12.10 -10.91
N ILE A 55 -7.79 -12.80 -11.80
CA ILE A 55 -7.20 -13.79 -12.70
C ILE A 55 -6.14 -13.14 -13.60
N ALA A 56 -6.46 -11.98 -14.19
CA ALA A 56 -5.53 -11.23 -15.03
C ALA A 56 -4.27 -10.80 -14.25
N CYS A 57 -4.41 -10.38 -12.98
CA CYS A 57 -3.28 -10.07 -12.12
C CYS A 57 -2.41 -11.30 -11.82
N VAL A 58 -2.99 -12.47 -11.54
CA VAL A 58 -2.22 -13.70 -11.32
C VAL A 58 -1.48 -14.11 -12.60
N ALA A 59 -2.15 -14.09 -13.76
CA ALA A 59 -1.54 -14.40 -15.04
C ALA A 59 -0.40 -13.43 -15.41
N GLU A 60 -0.59 -12.13 -15.18
CA GLU A 60 0.46 -11.12 -15.36
C GLU A 60 1.64 -11.39 -14.43
N ALA A 61 1.38 -11.69 -13.15
CA ALA A 61 2.43 -11.95 -12.17
C ALA A 61 3.30 -13.14 -12.58
N LEU A 62 2.67 -14.26 -12.95
CA LEU A 62 3.38 -15.46 -13.37
C LEU A 62 4.19 -15.22 -14.64
N SER A 63 3.61 -14.53 -15.62
CA SER A 63 4.29 -14.21 -16.88
C SER A 63 5.50 -13.29 -16.67
N MET A 64 5.38 -12.28 -15.79
CA MET A 64 6.49 -11.39 -15.45
C MET A 64 7.58 -12.12 -14.66
N ILE A 65 7.23 -13.04 -13.77
CA ILE A 65 8.20 -13.86 -13.03
C ILE A 65 8.97 -14.75 -13.99
N VAL A 66 8.29 -15.48 -14.89
CA VAL A 66 8.95 -16.34 -15.88
C VAL A 66 9.94 -15.53 -16.72
N ALA A 67 9.52 -14.39 -17.26
CA ALA A 67 10.42 -13.50 -18.01
C ALA A 67 11.65 -13.08 -17.17
N MET A 68 11.45 -12.69 -15.90
CA MET A 68 12.58 -12.32 -15.03
C MET A 68 13.52 -13.49 -14.72
N LEU A 69 13.00 -14.71 -14.60
CA LEU A 69 13.81 -15.91 -14.39
C LEU A 69 14.60 -16.29 -15.65
N ASP A 70 14.04 -16.02 -16.83
CA ASP A 70 14.71 -16.21 -18.13
C ASP A 70 15.73 -15.09 -18.44
N GLY A 71 15.85 -14.07 -17.57
CA GLY A 71 16.74 -12.92 -17.75
C GLY A 71 16.15 -11.80 -18.60
N ASP A 72 14.88 -11.91 -19.01
CA ASP A 72 14.17 -10.93 -19.80
C ASP A 72 13.63 -9.76 -18.96
N GLN A 73 13.46 -8.62 -19.63
CA GLN A 73 12.83 -7.45 -19.01
C GLN A 73 11.31 -7.69 -18.88
N PRO A 74 10.74 -7.64 -17.66
CA PRO A 74 9.33 -7.91 -17.47
C PRO A 74 8.48 -6.79 -18.08
N ARG A 75 7.45 -7.17 -18.84
CA ARG A 75 6.49 -6.23 -19.44
C ARG A 75 5.12 -6.40 -18.82
N ARG A 76 4.48 -5.27 -18.49
CA ARG A 76 3.06 -5.23 -18.10
C ARG A 76 2.23 -5.74 -19.28
N GLN A 77 1.34 -6.69 -19.03
CA GLN A 77 0.52 -7.28 -20.09
C GLN A 77 -0.60 -6.33 -20.55
N ARG A 78 -0.79 -5.20 -19.87
CA ARG A 78 -1.84 -4.19 -20.16
C ARG A 78 -3.21 -4.83 -20.36
N ALA A 79 -3.49 -5.91 -19.61
CA ALA A 79 -4.80 -6.52 -19.62
C ALA A 79 -5.85 -5.46 -19.29
N ALA A 80 -6.89 -5.38 -20.11
CA ALA A 80 -7.89 -4.31 -20.07
C ALA A 80 -8.59 -4.20 -18.70
N GLN A 81 -8.56 -5.27 -17.91
CA GLN A 81 -9.20 -5.41 -16.62
C GLN A 81 -8.31 -4.93 -15.46
N ILE A 82 -6.98 -4.98 -15.59
CA ILE A 82 -6.06 -4.62 -14.50
C ILE A 82 -6.05 -3.11 -14.27
N GLY A 83 -5.96 -2.31 -15.34
CA GLY A 83 -5.86 -0.85 -15.25
C GLY A 83 -7.05 -0.20 -14.52
N PRO A 84 -8.31 -0.51 -14.90
CA PRO A 84 -9.50 -0.01 -14.21
C PRO A 84 -9.58 -0.47 -12.75
N ALA A 85 -9.27 -1.74 -12.45
CA ALA A 85 -9.28 -2.27 -11.09
C ALA A 85 -8.24 -1.58 -10.19
N GLU A 86 -7.01 -1.41 -10.69
CA GLU A 86 -5.95 -0.69 -9.98
C GLU A 86 -6.33 0.77 -9.73
N THR A 87 -6.91 1.43 -10.74
CA THR A 87 -7.38 2.83 -10.62
C THR A 87 -8.48 2.97 -9.57
N ALA A 88 -9.46 2.07 -9.56
CA ALA A 88 -10.53 2.07 -8.57
C ALA A 88 -10.00 1.86 -7.15
N LEU A 89 -9.07 0.92 -6.97
CA LEU A 89 -8.40 0.66 -5.69
C LEU A 89 -7.60 1.88 -5.22
N ARG A 90 -6.83 2.53 -6.10
CA ARG A 90 -6.09 3.74 -5.76
C ARG A 90 -7.00 4.90 -5.35
N LYS A 91 -8.14 5.09 -6.04
CA LYS A 91 -9.15 6.10 -5.65
C LYS A 91 -9.71 5.83 -4.25
N ARG A 92 -10.01 4.56 -3.91
CA ARG A 92 -10.48 4.20 -2.56
C ARG A 92 -9.40 4.39 -1.51
N HIS A 93 -8.15 3.99 -1.80
CA HIS A 93 -7.02 4.21 -0.88
C HIS A 93 -6.79 5.69 -0.62
N ARG A 94 -6.90 6.53 -1.65
CA ARG A 94 -6.81 7.98 -1.55
C ARG A 94 -7.87 8.55 -0.60
N ARG A 95 -9.12 8.13 -0.75
CA ARG A 95 -10.21 8.54 0.14
C ARG A 95 -9.95 8.11 1.58
N TYR A 96 -9.53 6.86 1.79
CA TYR A 96 -9.09 6.37 3.10
C TYR A 96 -7.98 7.24 3.70
N CYS A 97 -7.00 7.65 2.90
CA CYS A 97 -5.92 8.54 3.36
C CYS A 97 -6.44 9.93 3.74
N GLU A 98 -7.35 10.50 2.94
CA GLU A 98 -7.98 11.79 3.22
C GLU A 98 -8.81 11.75 4.51
N ASP A 99 -9.57 10.67 4.74
CA ASP A 99 -10.34 10.46 5.96
C ASP A 99 -9.43 10.35 7.19
N CYS A 100 -8.32 9.59 7.10
CA CYS A 100 -7.33 9.51 8.18
C CYS A 100 -6.70 10.87 8.49
N ILE A 101 -6.38 11.68 7.46
CA ILE A 101 -5.81 13.02 7.65
C ILE A 101 -6.85 13.97 8.27
N GLY A 102 -8.10 13.90 7.83
CA GLY A 102 -9.21 14.67 8.39
C GLY A 102 -9.43 14.37 9.88
N ALA A 103 -9.38 13.09 10.27
CA ALA A 103 -9.49 12.66 11.66
C ALA A 103 -8.34 13.19 12.56
N LEU A 104 -7.19 13.52 11.99
CA LEU A 104 -6.08 14.17 12.69
C LEU A 104 -6.29 15.68 12.90
N GLY A 105 -7.45 16.23 12.53
CA GLY A 105 -7.79 17.64 12.69
C GLY A 105 -7.06 18.55 11.70
N VAL A 106 -6.53 17.98 10.61
CA VAL A 106 -5.89 18.74 9.53
C VAL A 106 -6.86 18.78 8.36
N ALA A 107 -7.17 19.97 7.86
CA ALA A 107 -7.98 20.13 6.65
C ALA A 107 -7.40 19.25 5.54
N ALA A 108 -8.17 18.25 5.10
CA ALA A 108 -7.72 17.27 4.13
C ALA A 108 -7.32 18.01 2.84
N PRO A 109 -6.03 17.99 2.44
CA PRO A 109 -5.66 18.59 1.18
C PRO A 109 -6.12 17.65 0.06
N THR A 110 -6.84 18.15 -0.94
CA THR A 110 -7.26 17.41 -2.14
C THR A 110 -6.06 16.70 -2.76
N ILE A 111 -6.00 15.37 -2.69
CA ILE A 111 -4.94 14.58 -3.34
C ILE A 111 -5.25 14.63 -4.84
N GLY A 112 -4.50 15.48 -5.57
CA GLY A 112 -4.75 15.79 -6.97
C GLY A 112 -4.85 14.56 -7.86
N GLU A 113 -5.64 14.65 -8.94
CA GLU A 113 -6.04 13.53 -9.81
C GLU A 113 -4.89 12.80 -10.53
N LYS A 114 -3.67 13.35 -10.56
CA LYS A 114 -2.54 12.69 -11.20
C LYS A 114 -2.18 11.41 -10.43
N LEU A 115 -2.02 10.32 -11.19
CA LEU A 115 -1.49 9.01 -10.80
C LEU A 115 0.01 9.07 -10.41
N ASP A 116 0.46 10.17 -9.79
CA ASP A 116 1.79 10.22 -9.20
C ASP A 116 1.76 9.40 -7.91
N ASP A 117 2.86 8.68 -7.65
CA ASP A 117 3.11 7.81 -6.50
C ASP A 117 2.33 8.25 -5.25
N ASP A 118 1.14 7.66 -5.09
CA ASP A 118 0.13 8.10 -4.11
C ASP A 118 0.73 8.06 -2.71
N ASP A 119 1.60 7.09 -2.43
CA ASP A 119 2.31 6.93 -1.15
C ASP A 119 3.25 8.12 -0.89
N ARG A 120 4.00 8.58 -1.89
CA ARG A 120 4.87 9.75 -1.77
C ARG A 120 4.09 11.06 -1.64
N THR A 121 2.94 11.15 -2.30
CA THR A 121 2.04 12.31 -2.18
C THR A 121 1.38 12.37 -0.80
N VAL A 122 0.90 11.24 -0.29
CA VAL A 122 0.37 11.09 1.07
C VAL A 122 1.45 11.39 2.09
N ALA A 123 2.66 10.83 1.93
CA ALA A 123 3.79 11.11 2.83
C ALA A 123 4.12 12.60 2.89
N LYS A 124 4.30 13.28 1.75
CA LYS A 124 4.56 14.74 1.71
C LYS A 124 3.47 15.55 2.42
N LYS A 125 2.20 15.16 2.25
CA LYS A 125 1.06 15.84 2.88
C LYS A 125 1.00 15.58 4.38
N LEU A 126 1.26 14.34 4.81
CA LEU A 126 1.37 13.97 6.22
C LEU A 126 2.54 14.72 6.90
N THR A 127 3.70 14.85 6.23
CA THR A 127 4.81 15.70 6.67
C THR A 127 4.35 17.13 6.92
N ARG A 128 3.62 17.73 5.96
CA ARG A 128 3.12 19.10 6.06
C ARG A 128 2.10 19.26 7.20
N ALA A 129 1.12 18.36 7.28
CA ALA A 129 0.11 18.28 8.33
C ALA A 129 0.76 18.24 9.73
N THR A 130 1.71 17.33 9.90
CA THR A 130 2.46 17.14 11.15
C THR A 130 3.26 18.39 11.53
N ARG A 131 3.91 19.04 10.57
CA ARG A 131 4.62 20.32 10.82
C ARG A 131 3.66 21.41 11.29
N LEU A 132 2.46 21.49 10.72
CA LEU A 132 1.45 22.48 11.12
C LEU A 132 0.94 22.22 12.54
N LEU A 133 0.66 20.96 12.89
CA LEU A 133 0.23 20.58 14.24
C LEU A 133 1.28 20.92 15.30
N TYR A 134 2.56 20.64 15.04
CA TYR A 134 3.63 21.01 15.95
C TYR A 134 3.80 22.53 16.08
N LYS A 135 3.70 23.28 14.97
CA LYS A 135 3.72 24.75 15.03
C LYS A 135 2.53 25.30 15.83
N ALA A 136 1.32 24.79 15.63
CA ALA A 136 0.15 25.21 16.40
C ALA A 136 0.32 24.92 17.90
N ALA A 137 0.84 23.74 18.26
CA ALA A 137 1.13 23.38 19.65
C ALA A 137 2.19 24.29 20.30
N TYR A 138 3.18 24.76 19.53
CA TYR A 138 4.13 25.78 19.99
C TYR A 138 3.45 27.11 20.28
N PHE A 139 2.69 27.65 19.31
CA PHE A 139 2.03 28.94 19.43
C PHE A 139 0.95 28.96 20.52
N CYS A 140 0.30 27.83 20.79
CA CYS A 140 -0.64 27.68 21.90
C CYS A 140 0.03 27.40 23.25
N GLY A 141 1.37 27.44 23.34
CA GLY A 141 2.12 27.20 24.59
C GLY A 141 2.04 25.77 25.14
N ARG A 142 1.51 24.82 24.36
CA ARG A 142 1.32 23.42 24.78
C ARG A 142 2.59 22.59 24.68
N LEU A 143 3.56 23.03 23.86
CA LEU A 143 4.84 22.38 23.67
C LEU A 143 5.95 23.44 23.55
N SER A 144 7.10 23.19 24.17
CA SER A 144 8.25 24.09 24.09
C SER A 144 9.08 23.84 22.81
N LEU A 145 9.90 24.83 22.43
CA LEU A 145 10.76 24.72 21.25
C LEU A 145 11.71 23.50 21.32
N LEU A 146 12.22 23.19 22.51
CA LEU A 146 13.07 22.02 22.78
C LEU A 146 12.33 20.69 22.57
N GLN A 147 11.02 20.66 22.81
CA GLN A 147 10.19 19.47 22.58
C GLN A 147 9.80 19.29 21.09
N ILE A 148 9.81 20.39 20.32
CA ILE A 148 9.32 20.42 18.94
C ILE A 148 10.45 20.28 17.92
N ALA A 149 11.61 20.87 18.17
CA ALA A 149 12.77 20.83 17.27
C ALA A 149 13.16 19.39 16.84
N PRO A 150 13.35 18.41 17.74
CA PRO A 150 13.70 17.04 17.32
C PRO A 150 12.57 16.35 16.54
N ARG A 151 11.30 16.69 16.82
CA ARG A 151 10.13 16.13 16.12
C ARG A 151 9.99 16.69 14.70
N LEU A 152 10.23 17.99 14.50
CA LEU A 152 10.24 18.64 13.19
C LEU A 152 11.42 18.17 12.31
N LEU A 153 12.59 17.94 12.92
CA LEU A 153 13.77 17.40 12.22
C LEU A 153 13.53 15.97 11.74
N SER A 154 12.95 15.12 12.61
CA SER A 154 12.56 13.75 12.25
C SER A 154 11.56 13.72 11.09
N VAL A 155 10.53 14.56 11.14
CA VAL A 155 9.50 14.68 10.09
C VAL A 155 10.07 15.17 8.75
N SER A 156 11.12 16.00 8.77
CA SER A 156 11.73 16.57 7.55
C SER A 156 12.61 15.59 6.77
N GLY A 157 13.17 14.58 7.45
CA GLY A 157 14.04 13.56 6.84
C GLY A 157 13.33 12.28 6.41
N MET A 158 12.02 12.13 6.70
CA MET A 158 11.29 10.88 6.49
C MET A 158 10.18 11.05 5.46
N ALA A 159 10.51 10.82 4.18
CA ALA A 159 9.52 10.62 3.13
C ALA A 159 9.09 9.14 3.00
N ASP A 160 9.79 8.22 3.67
CA ASP A 160 9.62 6.77 3.54
C ASP A 160 9.05 6.12 4.81
N ARG A 161 8.42 4.95 4.61
CA ARG A 161 7.84 3.93 5.54
C ARG A 161 7.94 4.15 7.07
N ARG A 162 9.06 4.67 7.59
CA ARG A 162 9.22 5.09 9.00
C ARG A 162 8.20 6.13 9.46
N MET A 163 7.77 7.05 8.58
CA MET A 163 6.78 8.07 8.97
C MET A 163 5.45 7.39 9.36
N PHE A 164 4.97 6.44 8.55
CA PHE A 164 3.76 5.67 8.83
C PHE A 164 3.86 4.87 10.13
N GLY A 165 5.01 4.23 10.39
CA GLY A 165 5.22 3.46 11.63
C GLY A 165 5.25 4.29 12.92
N GLN A 166 5.57 5.58 12.87
CA GLN A 166 5.53 6.43 14.08
C GLN A 166 4.11 6.86 14.47
N PHE A 167 3.21 7.01 13.50
CA PHE A 167 1.81 7.35 13.73
C PHE A 167 0.93 6.12 14.05
N ASP A 168 1.40 4.92 13.69
CA ASP A 168 0.73 3.64 13.97
C ASP A 168 0.61 3.33 15.47
N ARG A 169 1.49 3.90 16.33
CA ARG A 169 1.41 3.73 17.80
C ARG A 169 0.12 4.22 18.44
N LYS A 170 -0.72 4.97 17.72
CA LYS A 170 -2.06 5.37 18.17
C LYS A 170 -3.17 4.96 17.21
N GLY A 171 -2.90 4.26 16.10
CA GLY A 171 -3.93 3.80 15.16
C GLY A 171 -4.57 4.87 14.26
N HIS A 172 -3.91 6.02 14.02
CA HIS A 172 -4.48 7.13 13.24
C HIS A 172 -3.69 7.48 11.96
N ALA A 173 -2.66 6.70 11.59
CA ALA A 173 -1.91 6.95 10.36
C ALA A 173 -2.57 6.26 9.17
N PRO A 174 -2.62 6.90 7.98
CA PRO A 174 -2.97 6.19 6.77
C PRO A 174 -1.90 5.14 6.44
N MET A 175 -2.28 3.90 6.15
CA MET A 175 -1.35 2.87 5.67
C MET A 175 -0.88 3.13 4.22
N PRO A 176 0.36 2.74 3.85
CA PRO A 176 0.78 2.67 2.45
C PRO A 176 -0.15 1.78 1.62
N PHE A 177 -0.28 2.05 0.33
CA PHE A 177 -1.24 1.36 -0.56
C PHE A 177 -1.14 -0.17 -0.45
N GLU A 178 0.09 -0.71 -0.50
CA GLU A 178 0.33 -2.14 -0.40
C GLU A 178 -0.12 -2.74 0.95
N ALA A 179 0.16 -2.04 2.06
CA ALA A 179 -0.23 -2.49 3.39
C ALA A 179 -1.75 -2.42 3.58
N TRP A 180 -2.37 -1.37 3.06
CA TRP A 180 -3.82 -1.21 3.03
C TRP A 180 -4.50 -2.35 2.25
N LEU A 181 -4.01 -2.70 1.05
CA LEU A 181 -4.52 -3.85 0.27
C LEU A 181 -4.43 -5.16 1.06
N ARG A 182 -3.28 -5.42 1.71
CA ARG A 182 -3.12 -6.62 2.55
C ARG A 182 -4.08 -6.63 3.74
N ASN A 183 -4.36 -5.46 4.32
CA ASN A 183 -5.28 -5.35 5.44
C ASN A 183 -6.74 -5.66 5.02
N LEU A 184 -7.17 -5.19 3.85
CA LEU A 184 -8.52 -5.45 3.33
C LEU A 184 -8.84 -6.95 3.21
N CYS A 185 -7.84 -7.79 2.91
CA CYS A 185 -8.06 -9.24 2.80
C CYS A 185 -7.79 -10.03 4.08
N ARG A 186 -7.26 -9.39 5.13
CA ARG A 186 -7.12 -9.99 6.47
C ARG A 186 -8.33 -9.73 7.34
N SER A 187 -9.09 -8.67 7.06
CA SER A 187 -10.29 -8.30 7.81
C SER A 187 -11.53 -8.56 6.96
N PRO A 188 -12.31 -9.62 7.24
CA PRO A 188 -13.63 -9.72 6.66
C PRO A 188 -14.50 -8.60 7.25
N ALA A 189 -14.79 -7.59 6.43
CA ALA A 189 -15.80 -6.56 6.64
C ALA A 189 -15.81 -5.83 8.01
N LEU A 190 -15.20 -4.65 8.07
CA LEU A 190 -15.83 -3.52 8.79
C LEU A 190 -16.80 -2.84 7.82
N SER A 191 -17.90 -3.51 7.53
CA SER A 191 -19.10 -2.88 6.98
C SER A 191 -19.99 -2.46 8.15
N VAL A 192 -19.66 -1.40 8.89
CA VAL A 192 -20.67 -0.62 9.63
C VAL A 192 -20.19 0.82 9.78
N HIS A 193 -20.75 1.73 8.97
CA HIS A 193 -21.05 3.15 9.21
C HIS A 193 -21.52 3.69 7.85
N GLY A 194 -22.79 3.98 7.56
CA GLY A 194 -24.03 3.96 8.31
C GLY A 194 -25.12 4.50 7.36
N ALA A 195 -26.35 4.06 7.59
CA ALA A 195 -27.58 4.80 7.33
C ALA A 195 -28.59 4.28 8.36
#